data_AF-A0A6G1WCQ0-F1
#
_entry.id   AF-A0A6G1WCQ0-F1
#
_cell.length_a   1.000
_cell.length_b   1.000
_cell.length_c   1.000
_cell.angle_alpha   90.00
_cell.angle_beta   90.00
_cell.angle_gamma   90.00
#
_symmetry.space_group_name_H-M   'P 1'
#
loop_
_entity.id
_entity.type
_entity.pdbx_description
1 polymer ?
#
loop_
_entity_poly.entity_id
_entity_poly.type
_entity_poly.pdbx_seq_one_letter_code
_entity_poly.pdbx_strand_id
1 'polypeptide(L)'
;MWQARFHQSLPQIVLEHPKARWLFLTLTVPNCPIGELGATLTAMNAGWNRLQARKELKAVIGWVRTTEVTRSAIGEAHPHFHVLLMVPPSMLSGSKYVKHARWVEIWQECMRDPTISPSGVHVQAIKDRSSETGTEVGGAALQRAVSETLKYSVKPSDMTNDPDWFLELTRQSHKRRFVATGGVLKKVLRVDEETDSDLVKRGGAEEGEDDGSRLAFNWREVERRYRRAPNGDKPAR
;
A
#
# COMPACT_ATOMS: atom_id res chain seq x y z
N MET A 1 10.73 -2.92 -4.42
CA MET A 1 10.54 -2.73 -5.88
C MET A 1 9.71 -1.47 -6.19
N TRP A 2 8.44 -1.39 -5.77
CA TRP A 2 7.56 -0.27 -6.15
C TRP A 2 8.03 1.11 -5.68
N GLN A 3 8.61 1.22 -4.47
CA GLN A 3 9.23 2.46 -4.01
C GLN A 3 10.30 2.93 -5.00
N ALA A 4 11.26 2.07 -5.36
CA ALA A 4 12.32 2.41 -6.30
C ALA A 4 11.79 2.87 -7.66
N ARG A 5 10.80 2.17 -8.23
CA ARG A 5 10.14 2.58 -9.49
C ARG A 5 9.48 3.96 -9.40
N PHE A 6 8.81 4.23 -8.27
CA PHE A 6 8.22 5.54 -8.02
C PHE A 6 9.29 6.63 -7.92
N HIS A 7 10.35 6.40 -7.13
CA HIS A 7 11.47 7.33 -6.98
C HIS A 7 12.17 7.63 -8.31
N GLN A 8 12.35 6.64 -9.18
CA GLN A 8 12.94 6.83 -10.51
C GLN A 8 12.06 7.69 -11.43
N SER A 9 10.73 7.58 -11.31
CA SER A 9 9.78 8.33 -12.13
C SER A 9 9.50 9.74 -11.60
N LEU A 10 9.78 9.98 -10.31
CA LEU A 10 9.43 11.22 -9.62
C LEU A 10 10.02 12.48 -10.26
N PRO A 11 11.28 12.50 -10.76
CA PRO A 11 11.82 13.69 -11.41
C PRO A 11 11.03 14.11 -12.66
N GLN A 12 10.66 13.16 -13.50
CA GLN A 12 9.87 13.43 -14.69
C GLN A 12 8.47 13.97 -14.33
N ILE A 13 7.83 13.38 -13.32
CA ILE A 13 6.50 13.82 -12.86
C ILE A 13 6.55 15.26 -12.34
N VAL A 14 7.59 15.62 -11.58
CA VAL A 14 7.77 16.99 -11.06
C VAL A 14 8.01 17.98 -12.19
N LEU A 15 8.78 17.60 -13.22
CA LEU A 15 9.02 18.45 -14.39
C LEU A 15 7.76 18.67 -15.23
N GLU A 16 6.95 17.63 -15.45
CA GLU A 16 5.70 17.71 -16.23
C GLU A 16 4.59 18.45 -15.48
N HIS A 17 4.61 18.39 -14.14
CA HIS A 17 3.59 18.97 -13.28
C HIS A 17 4.18 19.79 -12.12
N PRO A 18 4.89 20.89 -12.41
CA PRO A 18 5.68 21.64 -11.42
C PRO A 18 4.82 22.31 -10.34
N LYS A 19 3.54 22.53 -10.63
CA LYS A 19 2.57 23.14 -9.70
C LYS A 19 1.79 22.09 -8.91
N ALA A 20 1.96 20.80 -9.18
CA ALA A 20 1.27 19.77 -8.43
C ALA A 20 1.66 19.80 -6.96
N ARG A 21 0.74 19.34 -6.13
CA ARG A 21 0.90 19.17 -4.69
C ARG A 21 0.45 17.77 -4.33
N TRP A 22 0.82 17.33 -3.15
CA TRP A 22 0.58 15.97 -2.71
C TRP A 22 -0.27 15.94 -1.44
N LEU A 23 -1.29 15.07 -1.42
CA LEU A 23 -2.02 14.72 -0.22
C LEU A 23 -1.79 13.25 0.09
N PHE A 24 -1.59 12.96 1.36
CA PHE A 24 -1.68 11.60 1.88
C PHE A 24 -3.09 11.39 2.44
N LEU A 25 -3.75 10.32 2.00
CA LEU A 25 -5.09 9.95 2.40
C LEU A 25 -5.10 8.50 2.88
N THR A 26 -5.55 8.29 4.12
CA THR A 26 -5.83 6.96 4.67
C THR A 26 -7.33 6.78 4.78
N LEU A 27 -7.86 5.66 4.26
CA LEU A 27 -9.27 5.28 4.33
C LEU A 27 -9.40 3.92 5.00
N THR A 28 -10.12 3.83 6.09
CA THR A 28 -10.39 2.59 6.82
C THR A 28 -11.89 2.27 6.85
N VAL A 29 -12.22 1.08 7.30
CA VAL A 29 -13.58 0.61 7.59
C VAL A 29 -13.58 0.00 9.00
N PRO A 30 -14.75 -0.31 9.60
CA PRO A 30 -14.77 -1.09 10.83
C PRO A 30 -13.97 -2.38 10.68
N ASN A 31 -13.37 -2.84 11.78
CA ASN A 31 -12.71 -4.14 11.78
C ASN A 31 -13.68 -5.23 11.34
N CYS A 32 -13.15 -6.26 10.70
CA CYS A 32 -13.93 -7.41 10.29
C CYS A 32 -13.28 -8.71 10.80
N PRO A 33 -14.07 -9.78 11.01
CA PRO A 33 -13.51 -11.11 11.20
C PRO A 33 -12.57 -11.46 10.05
N ILE A 34 -11.45 -12.14 10.35
CA ILE A 34 -10.45 -12.46 9.33
C ILE A 34 -11.04 -13.25 8.16
N GLY A 35 -12.00 -14.14 8.41
CA GLY A 35 -12.70 -14.91 7.37
C GLY A 35 -13.61 -14.07 6.44
N GLU A 36 -13.92 -12.83 6.81
CA GLU A 36 -14.72 -11.89 6.01
C GLU A 36 -13.86 -10.87 5.24
N LEU A 37 -12.54 -10.86 5.48
CA LEU A 37 -11.62 -9.88 4.91
C LEU A 37 -11.74 -9.78 3.38
N GLY A 38 -11.86 -10.90 2.67
CA GLY A 38 -12.01 -10.88 1.22
C GLY A 38 -13.27 -10.14 0.75
N ALA A 39 -14.40 -10.35 1.43
CA ALA A 39 -15.64 -9.63 1.16
C ALA A 39 -15.47 -8.14 1.46
N THR A 40 -14.88 -7.80 2.61
CA THR A 40 -14.58 -6.42 3.01
C THR A 40 -13.69 -5.70 1.99
N LEU A 41 -12.60 -6.33 1.54
CA LEU A 41 -11.71 -5.77 0.52
C LEU A 41 -12.43 -5.56 -0.82
N THR A 42 -13.37 -6.43 -1.17
CA THR A 42 -14.19 -6.29 -2.38
C THR A 42 -15.10 -5.07 -2.27
N ALA A 43 -15.77 -4.91 -1.12
CA ALA A 43 -16.60 -3.76 -0.82
C ALA A 43 -15.79 -2.46 -0.81
N MET A 44 -14.60 -2.46 -0.21
CA MET A 44 -13.70 -1.30 -0.19
C MET A 44 -13.23 -0.91 -1.60
N ASN A 45 -12.89 -1.86 -2.47
CA ASN A 45 -12.54 -1.56 -3.86
C ASN A 45 -13.73 -0.96 -4.62
N ALA A 46 -14.95 -1.46 -4.39
CA ALA A 46 -16.16 -0.88 -4.96
C ALA A 46 -16.41 0.54 -4.40
N GLY A 47 -16.15 0.76 -3.12
CA GLY A 47 -16.18 2.08 -2.48
C GLY A 47 -15.18 3.05 -3.09
N TRP A 48 -13.95 2.60 -3.34
CA TRP A 48 -12.92 3.37 -4.04
C TRP A 48 -13.34 3.76 -5.47
N ASN A 49 -13.95 2.84 -6.22
CA ASN A 49 -14.47 3.15 -7.55
C ASN A 49 -15.59 4.20 -7.51
N ARG A 50 -16.46 4.16 -6.50
CA ARG A 50 -17.47 5.21 -6.27
C ARG A 50 -16.81 6.53 -5.87
N LEU A 51 -15.79 6.49 -5.01
CA LEU A 51 -15.06 7.67 -4.55
C LEU A 51 -14.40 8.41 -5.71
N GLN A 52 -13.79 7.68 -6.65
CA GLN A 52 -13.20 8.26 -7.88
C GLN A 52 -14.21 9.04 -8.72
N ALA A 53 -15.50 8.68 -8.68
CA ALA A 53 -16.56 9.38 -9.42
C ALA A 53 -17.07 10.65 -8.71
N ARG A 54 -16.66 10.90 -7.47
CA ARG A 54 -17.12 12.05 -6.67
C ARG A 54 -16.54 13.36 -7.17
N LYS A 55 -17.31 14.44 -7.03
CA LYS A 55 -16.88 15.80 -7.45
C LYS A 55 -15.58 16.23 -6.76
N GLU A 56 -15.39 15.81 -5.52
CA GLU A 56 -14.22 16.09 -4.69
C GLU A 56 -12.94 15.50 -5.29
N LEU A 57 -13.03 14.35 -5.96
CA LEU A 57 -11.88 13.70 -6.62
C LEU A 57 -11.68 14.12 -8.08
N LYS A 58 -12.63 14.83 -8.70
CA LYS A 58 -12.49 15.27 -10.11
C LYS A 58 -11.25 16.13 -10.36
N ALA A 59 -10.74 16.80 -9.32
CA ALA A 59 -9.56 17.64 -9.41
C ALA A 59 -8.24 16.88 -9.22
N VAL A 60 -8.28 15.62 -8.76
CA VAL A 60 -7.10 14.78 -8.58
C VAL A 60 -6.52 14.44 -9.96
N ILE A 61 -5.23 14.69 -10.13
CA ILE A 61 -4.51 14.54 -11.41
C ILE A 61 -3.96 13.12 -11.55
N GLY A 62 -3.55 12.52 -10.43
CA GLY A 62 -3.06 11.15 -10.36
C GLY A 62 -3.08 10.62 -8.95
N TRP A 63 -3.04 9.30 -8.81
CA TRP A 63 -3.03 8.66 -7.50
C TRP A 63 -2.33 7.31 -7.53
N VAL A 64 -1.77 6.94 -6.38
CA VAL A 64 -1.29 5.59 -6.05
C VAL A 64 -2.05 5.15 -4.81
N ARG A 65 -2.63 3.96 -4.83
CA ARG A 65 -3.32 3.35 -3.70
C ARG A 65 -2.68 2.01 -3.38
N THR A 66 -2.42 1.77 -2.11
CA THR A 66 -2.10 0.45 -1.60
C THR A 66 -3.14 -0.01 -0.59
N THR A 67 -3.19 -1.31 -0.36
CA THR A 67 -4.00 -1.94 0.68
C THR A 67 -3.05 -2.48 1.74
N GLU A 68 -3.29 -2.10 3.00
CA GLU A 68 -2.62 -2.65 4.18
C GLU A 68 -3.68 -3.32 5.06
N VAL A 69 -3.33 -4.45 5.67
CA VAL A 69 -4.16 -5.15 6.64
C VAL A 69 -3.34 -5.34 7.91
N THR A 70 -3.85 -4.79 9.00
CA THR A 70 -3.27 -4.98 10.35
C THR A 70 -4.18 -5.84 11.21
N ARG A 71 -3.61 -6.49 12.22
CA ARG A 71 -4.36 -7.29 13.20
C ARG A 71 -4.70 -6.48 14.44
N SER A 72 -5.95 -6.54 14.91
CA SER A 72 -6.35 -5.95 16.19
C SER A 72 -5.89 -6.83 17.36
N ALA A 73 -5.92 -6.29 18.59
CA ALA A 73 -5.57 -7.06 19.79
C ALA A 73 -6.46 -8.29 20.02
N ILE A 74 -7.69 -8.28 19.49
CA ILE A 74 -8.66 -9.37 19.57
C ILE A 74 -8.68 -10.26 18.32
N GLY A 75 -7.71 -10.08 17.40
CA GLY A 75 -7.54 -10.94 16.22
C GLY A 75 -8.42 -10.57 15.01
N GLU A 76 -9.13 -9.45 15.04
CA GLU A 76 -9.86 -8.97 13.87
C GLU A 76 -8.91 -8.35 12.83
N ALA A 77 -9.33 -8.38 11.57
CA ALA A 77 -8.63 -7.72 10.49
C ALA A 77 -9.04 -6.26 10.38
N HIS A 78 -8.05 -5.38 10.25
CA HIS A 78 -8.20 -3.94 10.05
C HIS A 78 -7.67 -3.54 8.66
N PRO A 79 -8.46 -3.70 7.59
CA PRO A 79 -8.06 -3.31 6.26
C PRO A 79 -8.16 -1.80 6.08
N HIS A 80 -7.16 -1.22 5.44
CA HIS A 80 -7.11 0.20 5.13
C HIS A 80 -6.40 0.47 3.82
N PHE A 81 -6.76 1.58 3.19
CA PHE A 81 -6.08 2.10 2.01
C PHE A 81 -5.16 3.24 2.40
N HIS A 82 -3.92 3.16 1.95
CA HIS A 82 -3.03 4.31 1.88
C HIS A 82 -3.02 4.85 0.45
N VAL A 83 -3.29 6.13 0.30
CA VAL A 83 -3.43 6.78 -0.99
C VAL A 83 -2.54 8.01 -1.05
N LEU A 84 -1.62 8.02 -2.00
CA LEU A 84 -0.88 9.20 -2.39
C LEU A 84 -1.63 9.88 -3.54
N LEU A 85 -2.18 11.06 -3.29
CA LEU A 85 -2.93 11.85 -4.26
C LEU A 85 -2.07 13.00 -4.79
N MET A 86 -1.98 13.10 -6.11
CA MET A 86 -1.40 14.24 -6.82
C MET A 86 -2.53 15.21 -7.20
N VAL A 87 -2.47 16.44 -6.68
CA VAL A 87 -3.58 17.40 -6.72
C VAL A 87 -3.11 18.80 -7.13
N PRO A 88 -3.99 19.66 -7.67
CA PRO A 88 -3.69 21.06 -7.87
C PRO A 88 -3.60 21.81 -6.52
N PRO A 89 -2.87 22.94 -6.45
CA PRO A 89 -2.75 23.75 -5.23
C PRO A 89 -4.10 24.18 -4.63
N SER A 90 -5.12 24.35 -5.47
CA SER A 90 -6.48 24.72 -5.05
C SER A 90 -7.14 23.71 -4.10
N MET A 91 -6.66 22.47 -4.05
CA MET A 91 -7.14 21.45 -3.09
C MET A 91 -6.51 21.56 -1.71
N LEU A 92 -5.43 22.34 -1.55
CA LEU A 92 -4.76 22.51 -0.24
C LEU A 92 -5.29 23.72 0.53
N SER A 93 -5.64 24.80 -0.19
CA SER A 93 -6.07 26.05 0.46
C SER A 93 -6.97 26.93 -0.44
N GLY A 94 -7.66 26.34 -1.43
CA GLY A 94 -8.45 27.09 -2.42
C GLY A 94 -9.88 26.59 -2.58
N SER A 95 -10.50 26.95 -3.71
CA SER A 95 -11.90 26.64 -4.02
C SER A 95 -12.24 25.15 -4.10
N LYS A 96 -11.22 24.29 -4.23
CA LYS A 96 -11.37 22.83 -4.29
C LYS A 96 -10.96 22.15 -2.99
N TYR A 97 -10.70 22.90 -1.92
CA TYR A 97 -10.36 22.36 -0.62
C TYR A 97 -11.54 21.56 -0.04
N VAL A 98 -11.25 20.36 0.47
CA VAL A 98 -12.24 19.47 1.06
C VAL A 98 -11.91 19.30 2.53
N LYS A 99 -12.83 19.75 3.40
CA LYS A 99 -12.70 19.61 4.85
C LYS A 99 -12.72 18.13 5.24
N HIS A 100 -12.03 17.78 6.32
CA HIS A 100 -11.99 16.41 6.86
C HIS A 100 -13.39 15.81 7.05
N ALA A 101 -14.33 16.54 7.67
CA ALA A 101 -15.71 16.07 7.84
C ALA A 101 -16.39 15.67 6.51
N ARG A 102 -16.08 16.39 5.42
CA ARG A 102 -16.59 16.03 4.08
C ARG A 102 -15.92 14.78 3.54
N TRP A 103 -14.63 14.55 3.80
CA TRP A 103 -13.96 13.29 3.44
C TRP A 103 -14.58 12.09 4.16
N VAL A 104 -14.91 12.23 5.45
CA VAL A 104 -15.60 11.20 6.23
C VAL A 104 -16.96 10.89 5.62
N GLU A 105 -17.77 11.92 5.40
CA GLU A 105 -19.12 11.81 4.83
C GLU A 105 -19.11 11.10 3.46
N ILE A 106 -18.27 11.54 2.53
CA ILE A 106 -18.23 10.90 1.20
C ILE A 106 -17.69 9.47 1.27
N TRP A 107 -16.81 9.16 2.22
CA TRP A 107 -16.32 7.80 2.39
C TRP A 107 -17.40 6.87 2.99
N GLN A 108 -18.14 7.34 4.00
CA GLN A 108 -19.34 6.65 4.52
C GLN A 108 -20.35 6.37 3.41
N GLU A 109 -20.69 7.37 2.59
CA GLU A 109 -21.60 7.21 1.45
C GLU A 109 -21.04 6.24 0.40
N CYS A 110 -19.75 6.33 0.09
CA CYS A 110 -19.10 5.43 -0.86
C CYS A 110 -19.04 4.01 -0.31
N MET A 111 -18.84 3.80 0.99
CA MET A 111 -18.90 2.47 1.59
C MET A 111 -20.32 1.98 1.84
N ARG A 112 -21.30 2.90 1.82
CA ARG A 112 -22.68 2.67 2.26
C ARG A 112 -22.73 2.20 3.72
N ASP A 113 -21.85 2.78 4.53
CA ASP A 113 -21.66 2.44 5.93
C ASP A 113 -21.54 3.73 6.75
N PRO A 114 -22.61 4.12 7.47
CA PRO A 114 -22.58 5.32 8.31
C PRO A 114 -21.80 5.13 9.61
N THR A 115 -21.36 3.91 9.93
CA THR A 115 -20.64 3.59 11.18
C THR A 115 -19.15 3.89 11.10
N ILE A 116 -18.62 4.18 9.92
CA ILE A 116 -17.21 4.55 9.74
C ILE A 116 -16.92 5.79 10.59
N SER A 117 -16.03 5.63 11.57
CA SER A 117 -15.62 6.70 12.47
C SER A 117 -14.91 7.83 11.71
N PRO A 118 -15.04 9.08 12.14
CA PRO A 118 -14.21 10.17 11.65
C PRO A 118 -12.70 9.90 11.75
N SER A 119 -12.26 9.13 12.74
CA SER A 119 -10.85 8.71 12.89
C SER A 119 -10.40 7.69 11.86
N GLY A 120 -11.34 7.02 11.18
CA GLY A 120 -11.06 6.08 10.09
C GLY A 120 -10.72 6.74 8.76
N VAL A 121 -10.78 8.07 8.68
CA VAL A 121 -10.35 8.83 7.51
C VAL A 121 -9.30 9.84 7.95
N HIS A 122 -8.11 9.76 7.37
CA HIS A 122 -7.03 10.72 7.63
C HIS A 122 -6.61 11.37 6.33
N VAL A 123 -6.54 12.70 6.30
CA VAL A 123 -6.09 13.45 5.11
C VAL A 123 -5.08 14.50 5.55
N GLN A 124 -3.94 14.52 4.88
CA GLN A 124 -2.83 15.41 5.22
C GLN A 124 -2.13 15.92 3.97
N ALA A 125 -1.89 17.22 3.91
CA ALA A 125 -1.02 17.80 2.89
C ALA A 125 0.45 17.44 3.17
N ILE A 126 1.14 16.93 2.15
CA ILE A 126 2.55 16.65 2.20
C ILE A 126 3.27 17.96 1.90
N LYS A 127 3.91 18.52 2.92
CA LYS A 127 4.67 19.77 2.82
C LYS A 127 6.11 19.41 2.51
N ASP A 128 6.49 19.47 1.24
CA ASP A 128 7.90 19.53 0.89
C ASP A 128 8.45 20.86 1.38
N ARG A 129 9.39 20.83 2.33
CA ARG A 129 10.25 21.99 2.57
C ARG A 129 11.05 22.14 1.28
N SER A 130 10.88 23.25 0.58
CA SER A 130 11.76 23.62 -0.52
C SER A 130 13.19 23.54 0.00
N SER A 131 13.99 22.58 -0.49
CA SER A 131 15.42 22.64 -0.28
C SER A 131 15.92 23.86 -1.05
N GLU A 132 16.56 24.79 -0.35
CA GLU A 132 17.29 25.92 -0.95
C GLU A 132 18.48 25.43 -1.81
N THR A 133 18.73 24.13 -1.82
CA THR A 133 19.68 23.41 -2.66
C THR A 133 18.93 22.43 -3.57
N GLY A 134 18.87 22.75 -4.86
CA GLY A 134 18.06 22.06 -5.88
C GLY A 134 18.52 20.65 -6.27
N THR A 135 18.95 19.82 -5.33
CA THR A 135 19.48 18.48 -5.58
C THR A 135 18.53 17.33 -5.22
N GLU A 136 17.51 17.55 -4.37
CA GLU A 136 16.53 16.52 -4.03
C GLU A 136 15.19 16.74 -4.76
N VAL A 137 15.02 16.07 -5.90
CA VAL A 137 13.75 16.12 -6.62
C VAL A 137 12.69 15.36 -5.84
N GLY A 138 11.71 16.10 -5.32
CA GLY A 138 10.57 15.54 -4.59
C GLY A 138 10.82 15.28 -3.11
N GLY A 139 11.56 16.16 -2.43
CA GLY A 139 11.59 16.44 -0.98
C GLY A 139 11.46 15.29 0.03
N ALA A 140 12.24 15.31 1.11
CA ALA A 140 12.20 14.29 2.16
C ALA A 140 10.77 13.96 2.69
N ALA A 141 9.84 14.92 2.69
CA ALA A 141 8.46 14.70 3.11
C ALA A 141 7.67 13.84 2.12
N LEU A 142 7.78 14.11 0.81
CA LEU A 142 7.18 13.27 -0.22
C LEU A 142 7.83 11.90 -0.29
N GLN A 143 9.16 11.78 -0.13
CA GLN A 143 9.81 10.47 -0.01
C GLN A 143 9.24 9.66 1.16
N ARG A 144 9.06 10.28 2.34
CA ARG A 144 8.44 9.63 3.50
C ARG A 144 7.00 9.17 3.19
N ALA A 145 6.21 10.01 2.53
CA ALA A 145 4.84 9.66 2.15
C ALA A 145 4.79 8.54 1.11
N VAL A 146 5.73 8.49 0.17
CA VAL A 146 5.90 7.38 -0.78
C VAL A 146 6.25 6.11 -0.04
N SER A 147 7.23 6.16 0.86
CA SER A 147 7.61 5.03 1.70
C SER A 147 6.46 4.54 2.56
N GLU A 148 5.60 5.44 3.04
CA GLU A 148 4.41 5.13 3.82
C GLU A 148 3.26 4.55 2.97
N THR A 149 3.06 5.06 1.76
CA THR A 149 2.06 4.53 0.83
C THR A 149 2.48 3.17 0.31
N LEU A 150 3.75 2.99 -0.05
CA LEU A 150 4.29 1.77 -0.66
C LEU A 150 4.96 0.85 0.38
N LYS A 151 4.35 0.72 1.57
CA LYS A 151 4.77 -0.21 2.64
C LYS A 151 4.38 -1.66 2.30
N TYR A 152 4.65 -2.54 3.27
CA TYR A 152 4.17 -3.91 3.30
C TYR A 152 2.63 -3.95 3.37
N SER A 153 2.04 -4.95 2.70
CA SER A 153 0.60 -5.22 2.78
C SER A 153 0.15 -5.73 4.15
N VAL A 154 1.07 -6.25 4.94
CA VAL A 154 0.85 -6.83 6.28
C VAL A 154 2.07 -6.50 7.12
N LYS A 155 1.88 -6.16 8.40
CA LYS A 155 3.00 -5.92 9.32
C LYS A 155 3.73 -7.24 9.63
N PRO A 156 5.08 -7.27 9.61
CA PRO A 156 5.83 -8.48 9.94
C PRO A 156 5.48 -9.10 11.30
N SER A 157 5.20 -8.26 12.32
CA SER A 157 4.75 -8.72 13.64
C SER A 157 3.46 -9.53 13.57
N ASP A 158 2.53 -9.13 12.70
CA ASP A 158 1.23 -9.79 12.56
C ASP A 158 1.37 -11.14 11.86
N MET A 159 2.44 -11.34 11.08
CA MET A 159 2.77 -12.61 10.44
C MET A 159 3.28 -13.66 11.44
N THR A 160 4.02 -13.23 12.47
CA THR A 160 4.67 -14.15 13.43
C THR A 160 3.84 -14.40 14.68
N ASN A 161 2.93 -13.49 15.04
CA ASN A 161 2.18 -13.56 16.30
C ASN A 161 1.05 -14.61 16.29
N ASP A 162 0.51 -14.95 15.13
CA ASP A 162 -0.60 -15.90 14.99
C ASP A 162 -0.56 -16.58 13.61
N PRO A 163 0.00 -17.80 13.53
CA PRO A 163 0.12 -18.53 12.27
C PRO A 163 -1.20 -18.81 11.59
N ASP A 164 -2.26 -19.13 12.35
CA ASP A 164 -3.56 -19.47 11.78
C ASP A 164 -4.25 -18.24 11.18
N TRP A 165 -4.17 -17.11 11.89
CA TRP A 165 -4.64 -15.83 11.36
C TRP A 165 -3.90 -15.43 10.08
N PHE A 166 -2.57 -15.61 10.04
CA PHE A 166 -1.76 -15.32 8.86
C PHE A 166 -2.09 -16.25 7.67
N LEU A 167 -2.36 -17.53 7.92
CA LEU A 167 -2.82 -18.46 6.89
C LEU A 167 -4.18 -18.05 6.34
N GLU A 168 -5.09 -17.57 7.19
CA GLU A 168 -6.39 -17.09 6.71
C GLU A 168 -6.25 -15.76 5.94
N LEU A 169 -5.42 -14.84 6.41
CA LEU A 169 -5.08 -13.61 5.69
C LEU A 169 -4.56 -13.91 4.27
N THR A 170 -3.66 -14.88 4.13
CA THR A 170 -3.11 -15.28 2.81
C THR A 170 -4.18 -15.90 1.91
N ARG A 171 -5.11 -16.70 2.46
CA ARG A 171 -6.28 -17.19 1.70
C ARG A 171 -7.19 -16.05 1.23
N GLN A 172 -7.52 -15.13 2.13
CA GLN A 172 -8.45 -14.02 1.88
C GLN A 172 -7.87 -12.98 0.91
N SER A 173 -6.55 -12.80 0.92
CA SER A 173 -5.81 -11.91 0.02
C SER A 173 -5.41 -12.53 -1.31
N HIS A 174 -5.56 -13.85 -1.47
CA HIS A 174 -5.14 -14.58 -2.67
C HIS A 174 -5.79 -14.03 -3.94
N LYS A 175 -4.97 -13.81 -4.99
CA LYS A 175 -5.35 -13.23 -6.28
C LYS A 175 -5.97 -11.83 -6.21
N ARG A 176 -5.78 -11.10 -5.10
CA ARG A 176 -6.20 -9.70 -4.98
C ARG A 176 -5.05 -8.78 -5.31
N ARG A 177 -5.36 -7.68 -6.00
CA ARG A 177 -4.42 -6.62 -6.31
C ARG A 177 -4.35 -5.63 -5.15
N PHE A 178 -3.20 -5.58 -4.47
CA PHE A 178 -2.98 -4.72 -3.30
C PHE A 178 -2.38 -3.35 -3.65
N VAL A 179 -1.93 -3.15 -4.90
CA VAL A 179 -1.41 -1.89 -5.39
C VAL A 179 -2.18 -1.48 -6.65
N ALA A 180 -2.65 -0.25 -6.70
CA ALA A 180 -3.35 0.30 -7.86
C ALA A 180 -2.89 1.74 -8.11
N THR A 181 -2.94 2.16 -9.37
CA THR A 181 -2.53 3.50 -9.79
C THR A 181 -3.53 4.08 -10.78
N GLY A 182 -3.69 5.40 -10.80
CA GLY A 182 -4.57 6.09 -11.73
C GLY A 182 -4.13 7.51 -12.08
N GLY A 183 -4.82 8.09 -13.07
CA GLY A 183 -4.45 9.37 -13.66
C GLY A 183 -3.04 9.36 -14.25
N VAL A 184 -2.30 10.44 -14.08
CA VAL A 184 -0.91 10.57 -14.59
C VAL A 184 0.05 9.56 -13.96
N LEU A 185 -0.29 9.00 -12.80
CA LEU A 185 0.55 8.02 -12.10
C LEU A 185 0.31 6.57 -12.56
N LYS A 186 -0.61 6.33 -13.52
CA LYS A 186 -1.00 4.98 -13.96
C LYS A 186 0.16 4.12 -14.44
N LYS A 187 1.19 4.71 -15.05
CA LYS A 187 2.34 4.00 -15.61
C LYS A 187 3.58 4.02 -14.72
N VAL A 188 3.52 4.68 -13.57
CA VAL A 188 4.70 4.92 -12.71
C VAL A 188 5.20 3.63 -12.06
N LEU A 189 4.28 2.77 -11.62
CA LEU A 189 4.66 1.52 -10.94
C LEU A 189 4.81 0.34 -11.89
N ARG A 190 4.30 0.47 -13.13
CA ARG A 190 4.20 -0.63 -14.12
C ARG A 190 3.73 -1.93 -13.47
N VAL A 191 2.59 -1.84 -12.75
CA VAL A 191 2.09 -2.91 -11.85
C VAL A 191 1.90 -4.25 -12.56
N ASP A 192 1.66 -4.23 -13.88
CA ASP A 192 1.45 -5.43 -14.69
C ASP A 192 2.72 -5.88 -15.46
N GLU A 193 3.85 -5.15 -15.32
CA GLU A 193 5.16 -5.48 -15.90
C GLU A 193 6.16 -5.72 -14.75
N GLU A 194 5.99 -6.82 -14.02
CA GLU A 194 7.01 -7.33 -13.10
C GLU A 194 7.83 -8.37 -13.84
N THR A 195 9.10 -8.09 -14.10
CA THR A 195 10.03 -9.08 -14.67
C THR A 195 10.76 -9.80 -13.54
N ASP A 196 11.21 -11.04 -13.78
CA ASP A 196 12.04 -11.78 -12.82
C ASP A 196 13.29 -10.98 -12.41
N SER A 197 13.80 -10.13 -13.30
CA SER A 197 14.93 -9.24 -13.02
C SER A 197 14.63 -8.13 -12.00
N ASP A 198 13.36 -7.70 -11.87
CA ASP A 198 12.93 -6.73 -10.87
C ASP A 198 12.82 -7.34 -9.47
N LEU A 199 12.55 -8.65 -9.38
CA LEU A 199 12.40 -9.42 -8.14
C LEU A 199 13.75 -9.79 -7.51
N VAL A 200 14.83 -9.78 -8.29
CA VAL A 200 16.19 -9.88 -7.77
C VAL A 200 16.59 -8.53 -7.18
N LYS A 201 16.49 -8.40 -5.85
CA LYS A 201 17.07 -7.25 -5.15
C LYS A 201 18.55 -7.11 -5.54
N ARG A 202 18.91 -6.05 -6.28
CA ARG A 202 20.16 -5.30 -6.04
C ARG A 202 19.98 -4.49 -4.73
N GLY A 203 19.74 -5.18 -3.64
CA GLY A 203 20.05 -4.64 -2.32
C GLY A 203 21.56 -4.77 -2.19
N GLY A 204 22.24 -3.71 -1.73
CA GLY A 204 23.59 -3.89 -1.19
C GLY A 204 23.54 -5.10 -0.26
N ALA A 205 24.50 -6.00 -0.41
CA ALA A 205 24.58 -7.22 0.37
C ALA A 205 24.25 -6.89 1.82
N GLU A 206 23.14 -7.40 2.33
CA GLU A 206 23.17 -7.75 3.74
C GLU A 206 24.28 -8.79 3.79
N GLU A 207 25.46 -8.37 4.24
CA GLU A 207 26.53 -9.25 4.70
C GLU A 207 26.02 -9.96 5.97
N GLY A 208 24.92 -10.72 5.83
CA GLY A 208 24.78 -11.94 6.59
C GLY A 208 25.71 -12.90 5.88
N GLU A 209 26.76 -13.33 6.57
CA GLU A 209 27.55 -14.48 6.14
C GLU A 209 26.58 -15.65 5.98
N ASP A 210 26.14 -15.89 4.73
CA ASP A 210 25.45 -17.12 4.36
C ASP A 210 26.47 -18.23 4.55
N ASP A 211 26.39 -18.90 5.71
CA ASP A 211 27.24 -20.02 6.07
C ASP A 211 27.07 -21.20 5.08
N GLY A 212 26.18 -21.11 4.10
CA GLY A 212 25.97 -22.13 3.07
C GLY A 212 25.09 -23.27 3.54
N SER A 213 24.62 -23.25 4.78
CA SER A 213 23.71 -24.26 5.31
C SER A 213 22.35 -24.17 4.62
N ARG A 214 21.74 -25.32 4.34
CA ARG A 214 20.42 -25.40 3.69
C ARG A 214 19.56 -26.41 4.41
N LEU A 215 18.32 -26.03 4.72
CA LEU A 215 17.29 -26.93 5.23
C LEU A 215 16.46 -27.47 4.06
N ALA A 216 16.24 -28.78 4.03
CA ALA A 216 15.46 -29.44 3.01
C ALA A 216 14.00 -29.65 3.42
N PHE A 217 13.12 -29.44 2.45
CA PHE A 217 11.69 -29.69 2.55
C PHE A 217 11.23 -30.46 1.31
N ASN A 218 10.43 -31.50 1.52
CA ASN A 218 9.86 -32.30 0.45
C ASN A 218 8.37 -32.08 0.35
N TRP A 219 7.86 -31.95 -0.88
CA TRP A 219 6.44 -31.97 -1.15
C TRP A 219 5.90 -33.39 -0.92
N ARG A 220 4.87 -33.52 -0.06
CA ARG A 220 4.16 -34.79 0.15
C ARG A 220 2.86 -34.74 -0.65
N GLU A 221 2.83 -35.41 -1.80
CA GLU A 221 1.68 -35.35 -2.74
C GLU A 221 0.35 -35.72 -2.08
N VAL A 222 0.34 -36.76 -1.24
CA VAL A 222 -0.86 -37.23 -0.52
C VAL A 222 -1.38 -36.18 0.47
N GLU A 223 -0.48 -35.48 1.16
CA GLU A 223 -0.86 -34.47 2.16
C GLU A 223 -0.99 -33.06 1.55
N ARG A 224 -0.61 -32.89 0.28
CA ARG A 224 -0.58 -31.61 -0.45
C ARG A 224 0.09 -30.47 0.33
N ARG A 225 1.18 -30.79 1.04
CA ARG A 225 1.99 -29.82 1.78
C ARG A 225 3.46 -30.20 1.78
N TYR A 226 4.31 -29.19 1.97
CA TYR A 226 5.73 -29.40 2.24
C TYR A 226 5.92 -29.90 3.68
N ARG A 227 6.81 -30.88 3.86
CA ARG A 227 7.29 -31.34 5.16
C ARG A 227 8.80 -31.28 5.21
N ARG A 228 9.33 -30.97 6.40
CA ARG A 228 10.78 -30.96 6.65
C ARG A 228 11.37 -32.34 6.34
N ALA A 229 12.49 -32.34 5.63
CA ALA A 229 13.19 -33.53 5.19
C ALA A 229 14.67 -33.44 5.62
N PRO A 230 14.98 -33.67 6.91
CA PRO A 230 16.30 -33.42 7.48
C PRO A 230 17.45 -34.14 6.75
N ASN A 231 17.15 -35.27 6.11
CA ASN A 231 18.14 -36.05 5.35
C ASN A 231 18.67 -35.33 4.10
N GLY A 232 17.99 -34.27 3.64
CA GLY A 232 18.43 -33.46 2.52
C GLY A 232 19.14 -32.16 2.94
N ASP A 233 19.31 -31.94 4.25
CA ASP A 233 19.97 -30.74 4.76
C ASP A 233 21.43 -30.71 4.28
N LYS A 234 21.91 -29.52 3.92
CA LYS A 234 23.33 -29.29 3.63
C LYS A 234 23.92 -28.52 4.79
N PRO A 235 25.03 -29.00 5.39
CA PRO A 235 25.72 -28.26 6.43
C PRO A 235 26.35 -26.99 5.84
N ALA A 236 26.74 -26.08 6.74
CA ALA A 236 27.53 -24.91 6.37
C ALA A 236 28.80 -25.31 5.59
N ARG A 237 29.21 -24.47 4.64
CA ARG A 237 30.41 -24.63 3.82
C ARG A 237 31.61 -23.89 4.39
#